data_AF-R7Z1J2-F1
#
_entry.id   AF-R7Z1J2-F1
#
_cell.length_a   1.000
_cell.length_b   1.000
_cell.length_c   1.000
_cell.angle_alpha   90.00
_cell.angle_beta   90.00
_cell.angle_gamma   90.00
#
_symmetry.space_group_name_H-M   'P 1'
#
loop_
_entity.id
_entity.type
_entity.pdbx_description
1 polymer ?
#
loop_
_entity_poly.entity_id
_entity_poly.type
_entity_poly.pdbx_seq_one_letter_code
_entity_poly.pdbx_strand_id
1 'polypeptide(L)'
;MIQRSIFRSSRALSSRVQSQSAAAAFRQQSPFLTRPSTSAPSISRTASRWYSDAAEAKQEQASNGTEAKTNGDAQPAANAAETEKLRTELEAKNKEVVDLKDKYLRSVADFRNLQERTKREIASAKDFALSRFAKDLVESVDNLDRALLTVPAASLRPENKDLVTLHDGLKMTETILMQTLKKHGLERFDPSVEKERFDPNVHEAVFMAPQQGKEDGTVFFTQQKGFLLNGRVLRAAKVGVVKNE
;
A
#
# COMPACT_ATOMS: atom_id res chain seq x y z
N MET A 1 -33.12 -55.50 -12.81
CA MET A 1 -31.88 -56.25 -13.10
C MET A 1 -31.04 -55.43 -14.06
N ILE A 2 -30.00 -54.73 -13.59
CA ILE A 2 -28.79 -54.35 -14.33
C ILE A 2 -27.73 -54.04 -13.26
N GLN A 3 -26.75 -54.94 -13.13
CA GLN A 3 -25.53 -54.77 -12.36
C GLN A 3 -24.46 -54.16 -13.27
N ARG A 4 -23.62 -53.26 -12.73
CA ARG A 4 -22.16 -53.19 -12.96
C ARG A 4 -21.56 -51.98 -12.25
N SER A 5 -21.20 -52.14 -10.98
CA SER A 5 -20.28 -51.28 -10.25
C SER A 5 -18.86 -51.82 -10.43
N ILE A 6 -17.99 -51.07 -11.10
CA ILE A 6 -16.58 -51.42 -11.28
C ILE A 6 -15.80 -50.97 -10.03
N PHE A 7 -15.28 -51.97 -9.32
CA PHE A 7 -14.23 -51.83 -8.31
C PHE A 7 -12.92 -51.34 -8.97
N ARG A 8 -12.27 -50.34 -8.37
CA ARG A 8 -10.83 -50.11 -8.53
C ARG A 8 -10.19 -50.01 -7.16
N SER A 9 -9.63 -51.13 -6.74
CA SER A 9 -8.80 -51.27 -5.56
C SER A 9 -7.38 -50.76 -5.82
N SER A 10 -6.92 -49.96 -4.85
CA SER A 10 -5.55 -49.82 -4.33
C SER A 10 -4.39 -50.54 -5.04
N ARG A 11 -3.37 -49.78 -5.41
CA ARG A 11 -1.97 -50.22 -5.41
C ARG A 11 -1.13 -49.25 -4.60
N ALA A 12 -0.75 -49.68 -3.41
CA ALA A 12 0.39 -49.12 -2.69
C ALA A 12 1.67 -49.77 -3.22
N LEU A 13 2.67 -48.96 -3.55
CA LEU A 13 4.03 -49.41 -3.81
C LEU A 13 4.98 -48.58 -2.95
N SER A 14 5.58 -49.29 -2.02
CA SER A 14 6.73 -48.88 -1.21
C SER A 14 7.97 -48.80 -2.10
N SER A 15 8.72 -47.70 -2.02
CA SER A 15 10.16 -47.72 -2.31
C SER A 15 10.89 -46.62 -1.56
N ARG A 16 11.72 -47.10 -0.64
CA ARG A 16 12.77 -46.42 0.13
C ARG A 16 13.93 -46.00 -0.78
N VAL A 17 14.34 -44.73 -0.75
CA VAL A 17 15.64 -44.24 -1.25
C VAL A 17 16.04 -43.05 -0.35
N GLN A 18 16.89 -43.29 0.65
CA GLN A 18 18.33 -43.02 0.65
C GLN A 18 18.68 -41.53 0.76
N SER A 19 19.06 -41.16 1.97
CA SER A 19 19.74 -39.93 2.37
C SER A 19 21.08 -39.78 1.65
N GLN A 20 21.29 -38.66 0.98
CA GLN A 20 22.63 -38.13 0.75
C GLN A 20 22.64 -36.62 1.02
N SER A 21 23.51 -36.24 1.95
CA SER A 21 23.89 -34.86 2.25
C SER A 21 24.68 -34.27 1.09
N ALA A 22 24.26 -33.11 0.61
CA ALA A 22 25.09 -32.23 -0.20
C ALA A 22 25.29 -30.92 0.56
N ALA A 23 26.45 -30.82 1.21
CA ALA A 23 27.00 -29.55 1.69
C ALA A 23 27.42 -28.72 0.46
N ALA A 24 26.64 -27.70 0.13
CA ALA A 24 27.04 -26.69 -0.86
C ALA A 24 27.66 -25.51 -0.11
N ALA A 25 28.98 -25.37 -0.27
CA ALA A 25 29.78 -24.30 0.29
C ALA A 25 29.31 -22.93 -0.23
N PHE A 26 29.01 -22.05 0.73
CA PHE A 26 28.67 -20.65 0.58
C PHE A 26 29.88 -19.86 0.05
N ARG A 27 29.90 -19.59 -1.26
CA ARG A 27 30.92 -18.75 -1.90
C ARG A 27 30.57 -17.28 -1.69
N GLN A 28 31.12 -16.67 -0.64
CA GLN A 28 31.16 -15.21 -0.50
C GLN A 28 32.10 -14.63 -1.57
N GLN A 29 31.57 -13.78 -2.44
CA GLN A 29 32.37 -12.83 -3.20
C GLN A 29 31.66 -11.47 -3.19
N SER A 30 32.11 -10.60 -2.30
CA SER A 30 31.92 -9.16 -2.37
C SER A 30 32.96 -8.54 -3.31
N PRO A 31 32.59 -7.52 -4.09
CA PRO A 31 33.53 -6.46 -4.44
C PRO A 31 33.03 -5.14 -3.85
N PHE A 32 33.62 -4.72 -2.74
CA PHE A 32 33.72 -3.31 -2.39
C PHE A 32 34.68 -2.66 -3.40
N LEU A 33 34.14 -1.86 -4.32
CA LEU A 33 34.94 -0.97 -5.15
C LEU A 33 34.62 0.47 -4.77
N THR A 34 35.69 1.15 -4.42
CA THR A 34 35.85 2.52 -4.01
C THR A 34 35.38 3.50 -5.09
N ARG A 35 34.72 4.56 -4.64
CA ARG A 35 34.18 5.64 -5.47
C ARG A 35 35.30 6.67 -5.72
N PRO A 36 35.75 6.92 -6.97
CA PRO A 36 36.67 8.03 -7.22
C PRO A 36 35.86 9.32 -7.38
N SER A 37 36.31 10.39 -6.70
CA SER A 37 35.86 11.75 -6.98
C SER A 37 36.51 12.21 -8.28
N THR A 38 35.72 12.59 -9.28
CA THR A 38 36.25 13.21 -10.49
C THR A 38 35.86 14.68 -10.54
N SER A 39 36.90 15.50 -10.59
CA SER A 39 36.90 16.93 -10.81
C SER A 39 36.32 17.30 -12.18
N ALA A 40 35.65 18.45 -12.23
CA ALA A 40 35.24 19.08 -13.48
C ALA A 40 36.45 19.59 -14.27
N PRO A 41 36.45 19.53 -15.61
CA PRO A 41 37.34 20.34 -16.43
C PRO A 41 36.61 21.56 -17.03
N SER A 42 37.36 22.64 -17.17
CA SER A 42 37.02 23.88 -17.86
C SER A 42 37.52 23.87 -19.32
N ILE A 43 36.70 24.42 -20.23
CA ILE A 43 37.00 25.26 -21.43
C ILE A 43 38.04 24.70 -22.44
N SER A 44 37.79 24.45 -23.73
CA SER A 44 37.28 25.33 -24.81
C SER A 44 37.17 24.55 -26.13
N ARG A 45 36.19 24.85 -26.99
CA ARG A 45 36.42 25.11 -28.43
C ARG A 45 35.20 25.78 -29.06
N THR A 46 35.48 26.97 -29.58
CA THR A 46 34.68 27.75 -30.51
C THR A 46 34.48 27.00 -31.84
N ALA A 47 33.27 27.05 -32.40
CA ALA A 47 33.01 27.26 -33.83
C ALA A 47 31.50 27.33 -34.13
N SER A 48 31.11 28.47 -34.68
CA SER A 48 29.99 28.71 -35.59
C SER A 48 28.56 28.39 -35.13
N ARG A 49 27.90 29.40 -34.56
CA ARG A 49 26.47 29.64 -34.80
C ARG A 49 26.35 30.97 -35.54
N TRP A 50 26.12 30.87 -36.85
CA TRP A 50 25.70 32.00 -37.68
C TRP A 50 24.19 32.22 -37.49
N TYR A 51 23.84 33.44 -37.03
CA TYR A 51 22.80 34.37 -37.51
C TYR A 51 21.37 33.84 -37.82
N SER A 52 20.28 34.48 -37.41
CA SER A 52 20.04 35.90 -37.12
C SER A 52 18.80 36.05 -36.22
N ASP A 53 18.84 36.97 -35.26
CA ASP A 53 17.70 37.88 -35.02
C ASP A 53 18.16 39.00 -34.08
N ALA A 54 18.50 40.15 -34.67
CA ALA A 54 18.48 41.45 -34.03
C ALA A 54 18.50 42.52 -35.13
N ALA A 55 17.38 43.20 -35.31
CA ALA A 55 17.31 44.66 -35.30
C ALA A 55 15.90 45.13 -35.72
N GLU A 56 15.08 45.47 -34.74
CA GLU A 56 14.06 46.49 -34.92
C GLU A 56 14.76 47.83 -35.20
N ALA A 57 14.60 48.35 -36.41
CA ALA A 57 14.85 49.75 -36.72
C ALA A 57 13.75 50.25 -37.67
N LYS A 58 13.05 51.26 -37.16
CA LYS A 58 11.98 52.06 -37.75
C LYS A 58 12.50 52.84 -38.97
N GLN A 59 11.77 52.84 -40.10
CA GLN A 59 11.84 53.93 -41.08
C GLN A 59 10.61 54.03 -42.00
N GLU A 60 10.35 55.27 -42.38
CA GLU A 60 9.16 55.85 -42.99
C GLU A 60 8.98 55.57 -44.49
N GLN A 61 7.76 55.91 -44.92
CA GLN A 61 7.26 56.07 -46.28
C GLN A 61 8.26 56.60 -47.32
N ALA A 62 8.32 55.93 -48.47
CA ALA A 62 8.52 56.56 -49.76
C ALA A 62 7.73 55.81 -50.85
N SER A 63 6.80 56.52 -51.46
CA SER A 63 6.04 56.18 -52.66
C SER A 63 6.94 56.09 -53.89
N ASN A 64 6.70 55.11 -54.78
CA ASN A 64 6.04 55.32 -56.08
C ASN A 64 6.47 54.27 -57.12
N GLY A 65 5.45 53.66 -57.74
CA GLY A 65 5.38 53.21 -59.14
C GLY A 65 6.46 52.29 -59.70
N THR A 66 6.11 51.02 -59.98
CA THR A 66 6.30 50.43 -61.31
C THR A 66 5.30 49.29 -61.52
N GLU A 67 4.28 49.64 -62.30
CA GLU A 67 3.45 48.85 -63.22
C GLU A 67 3.54 47.32 -63.20
N ALA A 68 2.38 46.74 -62.87
CA ALA A 68 1.97 45.40 -63.23
C ALA A 68 1.97 45.21 -64.76
N LYS A 69 2.75 44.25 -65.25
CA LYS A 69 2.52 43.59 -66.53
C LYS A 69 2.03 42.18 -66.29
N THR A 70 0.72 42.05 -66.43
CA THR A 70 0.03 40.81 -66.82
C THR A 70 0.59 40.27 -68.12
N ASN A 71 0.96 38.99 -68.11
CA ASN A 71 0.87 37.98 -69.18
C ASN A 71 1.29 36.67 -68.47
N GLY A 72 0.42 35.68 -68.25
CA GLY A 72 -0.45 35.08 -69.25
C GLY A 72 0.32 33.95 -69.92
N ASP A 73 0.58 32.85 -69.21
CA ASP A 73 0.89 31.58 -69.86
C ASP A 73 0.34 30.40 -69.04
N ALA A 74 -0.37 29.54 -69.75
CA ALA A 74 -1.26 28.53 -69.21
C ALA A 74 -0.49 27.26 -68.85
N GLN A 75 -0.48 26.89 -67.56
CA GLN A 75 -0.31 25.49 -67.14
C GLN A 75 -1.11 25.22 -65.84
N PRO A 76 -2.46 25.26 -65.82
CA PRO A 76 -3.22 25.13 -64.57
C PRO A 76 -3.50 23.67 -64.14
N ALA A 77 -3.33 22.68 -65.03
CA ALA A 77 -3.88 21.34 -64.81
C ALA A 77 -2.92 20.36 -64.09
N ALA A 78 -1.60 20.48 -64.28
CA ALA A 78 -0.63 19.57 -63.66
C ALA A 78 -0.34 19.92 -62.17
N ASN A 79 -0.24 21.22 -61.86
CA ASN A 79 -0.02 21.72 -60.50
C ASN A 79 -1.26 21.54 -59.59
N ALA A 80 -2.47 21.57 -60.15
CA ALA A 80 -3.70 21.32 -59.39
C ALA A 80 -3.78 19.86 -58.90
N ALA A 81 -3.36 18.89 -59.73
CA ALA A 81 -3.38 17.47 -59.35
C ALA A 81 -2.32 17.11 -58.30
N GLU A 82 -1.12 17.72 -58.33
CA GLU A 82 -0.11 17.55 -57.29
C GLU A 82 -0.49 18.25 -55.98
N THR A 83 -1.09 19.44 -56.05
CA THR A 83 -1.54 20.16 -54.85
C THR A 83 -2.70 19.45 -54.14
N GLU A 84 -3.63 18.83 -54.88
CA GLU A 84 -4.68 17.99 -54.27
C GLU A 84 -4.11 16.73 -53.60
N LYS A 85 -3.11 16.06 -54.21
CA LYS A 85 -2.42 14.92 -53.56
C LYS A 85 -1.72 15.35 -52.27
N LEU A 86 -0.97 16.45 -52.30
CA LEU A 86 -0.31 16.99 -51.11
C LEU A 86 -1.31 17.40 -50.02
N ARG A 87 -2.47 17.94 -50.37
CA ARG A 87 -3.56 18.23 -49.43
C ARG A 87 -4.09 16.96 -48.78
N THR A 88 -4.35 15.91 -49.55
CA THR A 88 -4.82 14.64 -49.01
C THR A 88 -3.80 13.97 -48.08
N GLU A 89 -2.49 14.06 -48.41
CA GLU A 89 -1.41 13.57 -47.55
C GLU A 89 -1.30 14.38 -46.25
N LEU A 90 -1.42 15.71 -46.33
CA LEU A 90 -1.45 16.58 -45.15
C LEU A 90 -2.65 16.29 -44.26
N GLU A 91 -3.84 16.07 -44.82
CA GLU A 91 -5.02 15.69 -44.06
C GLU A 91 -4.86 14.31 -43.39
N ALA A 92 -4.28 13.34 -44.08
CA ALA A 92 -3.98 12.03 -43.50
C ALA A 92 -2.98 12.15 -42.34
N LYS A 93 -1.90 12.93 -42.52
CA LYS A 93 -0.92 13.20 -41.45
C LYS A 93 -1.52 13.97 -40.29
N ASN A 94 -2.42 14.92 -40.54
CA ASN A 94 -3.13 15.64 -39.48
C ASN A 94 -4.04 14.72 -38.67
N LYS A 95 -4.74 13.77 -39.32
CA LYS A 95 -5.52 12.74 -38.64
C LYS A 95 -4.64 11.83 -37.79
N GLU A 96 -3.51 11.36 -38.33
CA GLU A 96 -2.52 10.58 -37.57
C GLU A 96 -2.01 11.34 -36.34
N VAL A 97 -1.74 12.64 -36.47
CA VAL A 97 -1.30 13.49 -35.34
C VAL A 97 -2.39 13.63 -34.28
N VAL A 98 -3.65 13.78 -34.67
CA VAL A 98 -4.78 13.83 -33.72
C VAL A 98 -4.92 12.51 -32.98
N ASP A 99 -4.87 11.38 -33.69
CA ASP A 99 -4.97 10.04 -33.08
C ASP A 99 -3.80 9.76 -32.13
N LEU A 100 -2.58 10.16 -32.49
CA LEU A 100 -1.40 10.02 -31.64
C LEU A 100 -1.49 10.92 -30.40
N LYS A 101 -1.99 12.15 -30.54
CA LYS A 101 -2.23 13.05 -29.41
C LYS A 101 -3.26 12.47 -28.46
N ASP A 102 -4.36 11.92 -28.95
CA ASP A 102 -5.38 11.28 -28.12
C ASP A 102 -4.82 10.06 -27.36
N LYS A 103 -4.11 9.17 -28.07
CA LYS A 103 -3.41 8.02 -27.45
C LYS A 103 -2.40 8.47 -26.40
N TYR A 104 -1.64 9.53 -26.69
CA TYR A 104 -0.67 10.08 -25.75
C TYR A 104 -1.35 10.65 -24.50
N LEU A 105 -2.38 11.50 -24.67
CA LEU A 105 -3.13 12.07 -23.55
C LEU A 105 -3.78 10.98 -22.69
N ARG A 106 -4.36 9.95 -23.31
CA ARG A 106 -4.89 8.78 -22.60
C ARG A 106 -3.81 8.05 -21.82
N SER A 107 -2.66 7.77 -22.44
CA SER A 107 -1.54 7.10 -21.74
C SER A 107 -1.01 7.90 -20.55
N VAL A 108 -0.97 9.23 -20.65
CA VAL A 108 -0.59 10.13 -19.56
C VAL A 108 -1.61 10.09 -18.44
N ALA A 109 -2.91 10.05 -18.77
CA ALA A 109 -3.98 9.91 -17.79
C ALA A 109 -3.90 8.56 -17.07
N ASP A 110 -3.72 7.46 -17.80
CA ASP A 110 -3.58 6.11 -17.24
C ASP A 110 -2.37 6.02 -16.31
N PHE A 111 -1.24 6.64 -16.69
CA PHE A 111 -0.05 6.69 -15.84
C PHE A 111 -0.28 7.47 -14.55
N ARG A 112 -0.99 8.60 -14.59
CA ARG A 112 -1.35 9.37 -13.39
C ARG A 112 -2.28 8.57 -12.46
N ASN A 113 -3.29 7.91 -13.03
CA ASN A 113 -4.20 7.04 -12.29
C ASN A 113 -3.44 5.88 -11.63
N LEU A 114 -2.50 5.27 -12.35
CA LEU A 114 -1.64 4.22 -11.81
C LEU A 114 -0.77 4.75 -10.66
N GLN A 115 -0.12 5.90 -10.83
CA GLN A 115 0.68 6.50 -9.76
C GLN A 115 -0.13 6.77 -8.49
N GLU A 116 -1.33 7.34 -8.62
CA GLU A 116 -2.21 7.57 -7.46
C GLU A 116 -2.65 6.27 -6.80
N ARG A 117 -3.01 5.26 -7.61
CA ARG A 117 -3.40 3.95 -7.13
C ARG A 117 -2.25 3.28 -6.39
N THR A 118 -1.06 3.23 -6.98
CA THR A 118 0.13 2.64 -6.36
C THR A 118 0.51 3.36 -5.07
N LYS A 119 0.37 4.69 -4.98
CA LYS A 119 0.59 5.42 -3.71
C LYS A 119 -0.36 4.96 -2.61
N ARG A 120 -1.66 4.79 -2.92
CA ARG A 120 -2.66 4.29 -1.98
C ARG A 120 -2.39 2.83 -1.58
N GLU A 121 -2.03 1.99 -2.55
CA GLU A 121 -1.66 0.59 -2.31
C GLU A 121 -0.42 0.48 -1.41
N ILE A 122 0.63 1.27 -1.66
CA ILE A 122 1.83 1.31 -0.81
C ILE A 122 1.50 1.78 0.61
N ALA A 123 0.67 2.81 0.77
CA ALA A 123 0.24 3.27 2.09
C ALA A 123 -0.51 2.16 2.82
N SER A 124 -1.50 1.55 2.17
CA SER A 124 -2.26 0.43 2.76
C SER A 124 -1.36 -0.76 3.10
N ALA A 125 -0.40 -1.11 2.23
CA ALA A 125 0.51 -2.21 2.45
C ALA A 125 1.40 -1.98 3.68
N LYS A 126 1.82 -0.73 3.93
CA LYS A 126 2.56 -0.38 5.15
C LYS A 126 1.69 -0.55 6.40
N ASP A 127 0.44 -0.13 6.33
CA ASP A 127 -0.50 -0.26 7.45
C ASP A 127 -0.81 -1.75 7.75
N PHE A 128 -0.92 -2.58 6.71
CA PHE A 128 -1.18 -4.02 6.86
C PHE A 128 0.07 -4.87 7.13
N ALA A 129 1.27 -4.39 6.82
CA ALA A 129 2.50 -5.17 6.94
C ALA A 129 2.71 -5.72 8.36
N LEU A 130 2.32 -4.94 9.38
CA LEU A 130 2.46 -5.32 10.78
C LEU A 130 1.25 -6.08 11.34
N SER A 131 0.14 -6.19 10.60
CA SER A 131 -1.11 -6.77 11.12
C SER A 131 -0.96 -8.22 11.58
N ARG A 132 -0.32 -9.07 10.78
CA ARG A 132 -0.11 -10.49 11.12
C ARG A 132 0.79 -10.64 12.35
N PHE A 133 1.90 -9.90 12.37
CA PHE A 133 2.82 -9.89 13.50
C PHE A 133 2.13 -9.39 14.79
N ALA A 134 1.36 -8.31 14.69
CA ALA A 134 0.62 -7.77 15.82
C ALA A 134 -0.43 -8.77 16.34
N LYS A 135 -1.09 -9.53 15.46
CA LYS A 135 -2.06 -10.56 15.86
C LYS A 135 -1.41 -11.67 16.70
N ASP A 136 -0.27 -12.19 16.25
CA ASP A 136 0.48 -13.22 16.98
C ASP A 136 1.02 -12.68 18.32
N LEU A 137 1.41 -11.39 18.35
CA LEU A 137 1.87 -10.73 19.56
C LEU A 137 0.74 -10.51 20.59
N VAL A 138 -0.46 -10.15 20.12
CA VAL A 138 -1.64 -9.97 20.98
C VAL A 138 -2.01 -11.27 21.70
N GLU A 139 -1.87 -12.43 21.06
CA GLU A 139 -2.08 -13.73 21.72
C GLU A 139 -1.08 -13.96 22.87
N SER A 140 0.17 -13.54 22.70
CA SER A 140 1.19 -13.61 23.76
C SER A 140 0.88 -12.67 24.92
N VAL A 141 0.35 -11.47 24.62
CA VAL A 141 -0.10 -10.50 25.62
C VAL A 141 -1.27 -11.06 26.44
N ASP A 142 -2.24 -11.71 25.81
CA ASP A 142 -3.35 -12.36 26.52
C ASP A 142 -2.88 -13.49 27.45
N ASN A 143 -1.83 -14.23 27.06
CA ASN A 143 -1.23 -15.24 27.92
C ASN A 143 -0.61 -14.61 29.18
N LEU A 144 -0.02 -13.43 29.06
CA LEU A 144 0.50 -12.66 30.20
C LEU A 144 -0.64 -12.17 31.11
N ASP A 145 -1.71 -11.62 30.54
CA ASP A 145 -2.91 -11.23 31.29
C ASP A 145 -3.52 -12.43 32.03
N ARG A 146 -3.59 -13.61 31.39
CA ARG A 146 -4.06 -14.85 32.03
C ARG A 146 -3.14 -15.30 33.17
N ALA A 147 -1.83 -15.17 33.01
CA ALA A 147 -0.87 -15.49 34.07
C ALA A 147 -1.07 -14.59 35.30
N LEU A 148 -1.30 -13.30 35.09
CA LEU A 148 -1.61 -12.35 36.17
C LEU A 148 -2.94 -12.68 36.87
N LEU A 149 -3.98 -13.06 36.13
CA LEU A 149 -5.28 -13.45 36.70
C LEU A 149 -5.25 -14.80 37.45
N THR A 150 -4.29 -15.67 37.14
CA THR A 150 -4.18 -17.00 37.76
C THR A 150 -3.78 -16.90 39.23
N VAL A 151 -3.04 -15.85 39.62
CA VAL A 151 -2.63 -15.64 41.02
C VAL A 151 -3.80 -15.02 41.78
N PRO A 152 -4.42 -15.73 42.75
CA PRO A 152 -5.53 -15.17 43.50
C PRO A 152 -5.05 -14.01 44.38
N ALA A 153 -5.85 -12.94 44.48
CA ALA A 153 -5.57 -11.82 45.38
C ALA A 153 -5.35 -12.26 46.84
N ALA A 154 -5.98 -13.37 47.26
CA ALA A 154 -5.81 -13.95 48.58
C ALA A 154 -4.42 -14.56 48.84
N SER A 155 -3.65 -14.88 47.79
CA SER A 155 -2.30 -15.46 47.89
C SER A 155 -1.20 -14.39 47.83
N LEU A 156 -1.54 -13.17 47.40
CA LEU A 156 -0.71 -11.97 47.40
C LEU A 156 -0.62 -11.35 48.80
N ARG A 157 -0.23 -12.15 49.80
CA ARG A 157 0.02 -11.72 51.17
C ARG A 157 1.52 -11.52 51.40
N PRO A 158 1.92 -10.66 52.36
CA PRO A 158 3.34 -10.46 52.71
C PRO A 158 4.02 -11.72 53.26
N GLU A 159 3.24 -12.77 53.56
CA GLU A 159 3.70 -14.12 53.91
C GLU A 159 4.48 -14.78 52.75
N ASN A 160 4.08 -14.53 51.50
CA ASN A 160 4.69 -15.09 50.29
C ASN A 160 5.41 -14.01 49.48
N LYS A 161 6.48 -13.43 50.03
CA LYS A 161 7.22 -12.31 49.42
C LYS A 161 7.67 -12.60 47.99
N ASP A 162 8.12 -13.82 47.70
CA ASP A 162 8.62 -14.20 46.36
C ASP A 162 7.52 -14.21 45.30
N LEU A 163 6.28 -14.54 45.67
CA LEU A 163 5.14 -14.50 44.76
C LEU A 163 4.70 -13.06 44.48
N VAL A 164 4.76 -12.19 45.49
CA VAL A 164 4.44 -10.76 45.36
C VAL A 164 5.45 -10.08 44.43
N THR A 165 6.75 -10.30 44.66
CA THR A 165 7.80 -9.71 43.81
C THR A 165 7.74 -10.21 42.37
N LEU A 166 7.43 -11.49 42.16
CA LEU A 166 7.23 -12.04 40.81
C LEU A 166 6.02 -11.41 40.11
N HIS A 167 4.87 -11.34 40.79
CA HIS A 167 3.65 -10.73 40.25
C HIS A 167 3.88 -9.26 39.86
N ASP A 168 4.56 -8.50 40.72
CA ASP A 168 4.90 -7.10 40.45
C ASP A 168 5.85 -6.96 39.25
N GLY A 169 6.85 -7.84 39.12
CA GLY A 169 7.73 -7.89 37.96
C GLY A 169 6.99 -8.18 36.65
N LEU A 170 6.01 -9.09 36.68
CA LEU A 170 5.16 -9.37 35.51
C LEU A 170 4.29 -8.16 35.15
N LYS A 171 3.69 -7.50 36.14
CA LYS A 171 2.86 -6.30 35.94
C LYS A 171 3.66 -5.12 35.37
N MET A 172 4.90 -4.93 35.83
CA MET A 172 5.82 -3.96 35.25
C MET A 172 6.14 -4.29 33.78
N THR A 173 6.39 -5.56 33.50
CA THR A 173 6.65 -6.02 32.12
C THR A 173 5.45 -5.79 31.21
N GLU A 174 4.22 -6.09 31.67
CA GLU A 174 2.98 -5.79 30.92
C GLU A 174 2.88 -4.29 30.63
N THR A 175 3.12 -3.44 31.63
CA THR A 175 3.02 -1.99 31.49
C THR A 175 3.99 -1.45 30.43
N ILE A 176 5.26 -1.89 30.48
CA ILE A 176 6.28 -1.48 29.50
C ILE A 176 5.90 -1.99 28.10
N LEU A 177 5.46 -3.25 27.99
CA LEU A 177 5.01 -3.83 26.73
C LEU A 177 3.82 -3.06 26.14
N MET A 178 2.85 -2.68 26.96
CA MET A 178 1.71 -1.88 26.50
C MET A 178 2.13 -0.48 26.05
N GLN A 179 3.10 0.14 26.71
CA GLN A 179 3.65 1.42 26.28
C GLN A 179 4.41 1.31 24.94
N THR A 180 5.18 0.24 24.72
CA THR A 180 5.89 0.05 23.44
C THR A 180 4.91 -0.26 22.31
N LEU A 181 3.90 -1.08 22.55
CA LEU A 181 2.84 -1.37 21.59
C LEU A 181 2.08 -0.09 21.16
N LYS A 182 1.76 0.78 22.12
CA LYS A 182 1.10 2.07 21.84
C LYS A 182 1.93 2.98 20.93
N LYS A 183 3.27 2.98 21.07
CA LYS A 183 4.16 3.75 20.18
C LYS A 183 4.10 3.28 18.73
N HIS A 184 3.78 2.02 18.49
CA HIS A 184 3.62 1.43 17.16
C HIS A 184 2.16 1.46 16.67
N GLY A 185 1.28 2.20 17.36
CA GLY A 185 -0.12 2.38 16.96
C GLY A 185 -1.03 1.22 17.33
N LEU A 186 -0.58 0.29 18.19
CA LEU A 186 -1.42 -0.77 18.74
C LEU A 186 -2.04 -0.31 20.06
N GLU A 187 -3.35 -0.12 20.07
CA GLU A 187 -4.11 0.36 21.22
C GLU A 187 -5.03 -0.75 21.74
N ARG A 188 -4.95 -1.00 23.05
CA ARG A 188 -5.84 -1.92 23.78
C ARG A 188 -7.06 -1.12 24.21
N PHE A 189 -8.25 -1.64 23.95
CA PHE A 189 -9.50 -1.06 24.43
C PHE A 189 -10.31 -2.09 25.24
N ASP A 190 -10.98 -1.61 26.28
CA ASP A 190 -11.79 -2.42 27.18
C ASP A 190 -13.16 -1.77 27.42
N PRO A 191 -14.20 -2.17 26.66
CA PRO A 191 -15.50 -1.52 26.67
C PRO A 191 -16.25 -1.65 28.01
N SER A 192 -15.85 -2.60 28.87
CA SER A 192 -16.48 -2.76 30.19
C SER A 192 -16.07 -1.70 31.19
N VAL A 193 -14.87 -1.15 31.05
CA VAL A 193 -14.36 -0.09 31.94
C VAL A 193 -15.05 1.24 31.62
N GLU A 194 -15.26 1.49 30.33
CA GLU A 194 -15.83 2.74 29.82
C GLU A 194 -17.36 2.73 29.80
N LYS A 195 -17.99 1.58 30.09
CA LYS A 195 -19.45 1.36 30.03
C LYS A 195 -20.03 1.76 28.67
N GLU A 196 -19.29 1.46 27.60
CA GLU A 196 -19.70 1.82 26.26
C GLU A 196 -20.92 1.03 25.79
N ARG A 197 -21.69 1.67 24.91
CA ARG A 197 -22.76 0.99 24.17
C ARG A 197 -22.14 0.00 23.19
N PHE A 198 -22.79 -1.14 22.99
CA PHE A 198 -22.31 -2.15 22.08
C PHE A 198 -22.27 -1.64 20.63
N ASP A 199 -21.07 -1.55 20.04
CA ASP A 199 -20.86 -1.31 18.61
C ASP A 199 -20.39 -2.60 17.91
N PRO A 200 -21.18 -3.15 16.95
CA PRO A 200 -20.83 -4.35 16.19
C PRO A 200 -19.53 -4.26 15.38
N ASN A 201 -19.03 -3.05 15.08
CA ASN A 201 -17.79 -2.90 14.30
C ASN A 201 -16.54 -3.23 15.12
N VAL A 202 -16.59 -3.01 16.43
CA VAL A 202 -15.45 -3.15 17.36
C VAL A 202 -15.67 -4.25 18.40
N HIS A 203 -16.91 -4.68 18.63
CA HIS A 203 -17.28 -5.63 19.69
C HIS A 203 -17.89 -6.92 19.14
N GLU A 204 -17.50 -8.05 19.74
CA GLU A 204 -18.08 -9.37 19.51
C GLU A 204 -18.90 -9.76 20.75
N ALA A 205 -20.23 -9.77 20.64
CA ALA A 205 -21.11 -10.18 21.73
C ALA A 205 -21.13 -11.72 21.85
N VAL A 206 -20.54 -12.26 22.91
CA VAL A 206 -20.48 -13.71 23.15
C VAL A 206 -21.69 -14.21 23.92
N PHE A 207 -22.22 -13.40 24.84
CA PHE A 207 -23.40 -13.75 25.64
C PHE A 207 -24.18 -12.52 26.08
N MET A 208 -25.44 -12.74 26.42
CA MET A 208 -26.35 -11.73 26.96
C MET A 208 -26.81 -12.15 28.35
N ALA A 209 -26.84 -11.22 29.30
CA ALA A 209 -27.32 -11.49 30.64
C ALA A 209 -28.11 -10.29 31.19
N PRO A 210 -29.19 -10.53 31.96
CA PRO A 210 -29.89 -9.46 32.65
C PRO A 210 -29.00 -8.90 33.77
N GLN A 211 -28.90 -7.57 33.87
CA GLN A 211 -28.14 -6.88 34.90
C GLN A 211 -28.97 -5.73 35.45
N GLN A 212 -29.40 -5.87 36.70
CA GLN A 212 -30.23 -4.87 37.37
C GLN A 212 -29.48 -3.53 37.45
N GLY A 213 -30.07 -2.48 36.88
CA GLY A 213 -29.54 -1.12 36.92
C GLY A 213 -28.59 -0.72 35.79
N LYS A 214 -28.43 -1.53 34.74
CA LYS A 214 -27.72 -1.15 33.50
C LYS A 214 -28.69 -1.09 32.32
N GLU A 215 -28.45 -0.18 31.39
CA GLU A 215 -29.27 -0.04 30.17
C GLU A 215 -29.09 -1.22 29.22
N ASP A 216 -30.13 -1.53 28.45
CA ASP A 216 -30.09 -2.56 27.42
C ASP A 216 -29.13 -2.19 26.30
N GLY A 217 -28.34 -3.16 25.86
CA GLY A 217 -27.34 -2.97 24.81
C GLY A 217 -26.02 -2.36 25.29
N THR A 218 -25.84 -2.14 26.60
CA THR A 218 -24.56 -1.73 27.18
C THR A 218 -23.66 -2.95 27.44
N VAL A 219 -22.35 -2.78 27.27
CA VAL A 219 -21.37 -3.81 27.63
C VAL A 219 -21.16 -3.82 29.15
N PHE A 220 -21.31 -5.00 29.78
CA PHE A 220 -21.11 -5.13 31.23
C PHE A 220 -19.85 -5.87 31.63
N PHE A 221 -19.36 -6.78 30.79
CA PHE A 221 -18.19 -7.61 31.06
C PHE A 221 -17.41 -7.89 29.78
N THR A 222 -16.08 -7.79 29.86
CA THR A 222 -15.17 -8.07 28.76
C THR A 222 -14.42 -9.34 29.10
N GLN A 223 -14.69 -10.40 28.35
CA GLN A 223 -13.99 -11.67 28.51
C GLN A 223 -12.58 -11.60 27.90
N GLN A 224 -12.46 -10.93 26.76
CA GLN A 224 -11.20 -10.79 26.04
C GLN A 224 -11.10 -9.37 25.49
N LYS A 225 -10.04 -8.66 25.85
CA LYS A 225 -9.84 -7.25 25.50
C LYS A 225 -9.65 -7.08 23.99
N GLY A 226 -10.09 -5.94 23.45
CA GLY A 226 -9.96 -5.62 22.03
C GLY A 226 -8.64 -4.92 21.72
N PHE A 227 -8.22 -5.00 20.45
CA PHE A 227 -7.03 -4.29 19.96
C PHE A 227 -7.30 -3.59 18.63
N LEU A 228 -6.89 -2.32 18.56
CA LEU A 228 -6.89 -1.47 17.37
C LEU A 228 -5.45 -1.27 16.89
N LEU A 229 -5.23 -1.32 15.59
CA LEU A 229 -3.95 -1.00 14.94
C LEU A 229 -4.18 0.19 14.00
N ASN A 230 -3.57 1.34 14.29
CA ASN A 230 -3.71 2.57 13.49
C ASN A 230 -5.18 2.93 13.18
N GLY A 231 -6.07 2.77 14.17
CA GLY A 231 -7.51 3.04 14.03
C GLY A 231 -8.34 1.94 13.35
N ARG A 232 -7.73 0.81 12.97
CA ARG A 232 -8.43 -0.37 12.44
C ARG A 232 -8.55 -1.46 13.49
N VAL A 233 -9.67 -2.16 13.52
CA VAL A 233 -9.87 -3.33 14.40
C VAL A 233 -8.96 -4.47 13.95
N LEU A 234 -7.98 -4.81 14.80
CA LEU A 234 -7.16 -6.01 14.63
C LEU A 234 -7.87 -7.23 15.23
N ARG A 235 -8.47 -7.04 16.40
CA ARG A 235 -9.28 -8.02 17.10
C ARG A 235 -10.40 -7.31 17.87
N ALA A 236 -11.63 -7.76 17.66
CA ALA A 236 -12.78 -7.28 18.41
C ALA A 236 -12.70 -7.70 19.89
N ALA A 237 -13.21 -6.86 20.78
CA ALA A 237 -13.34 -7.24 22.19
C ALA A 237 -14.51 -8.23 22.33
N LYS A 238 -14.28 -9.34 23.04
CA LYS A 238 -15.36 -10.29 23.37
C LYS A 238 -16.06 -9.84 24.62
N VAL A 239 -17.35 -9.53 24.47
CA VAL A 239 -18.13 -8.84 25.49
C VAL A 239 -19.42 -9.57 25.83
N GLY A 240 -19.83 -9.41 27.08
CA GLY A 240 -21.18 -9.68 27.56
C GLY A 240 -22.02 -8.42 27.46
N VAL A 241 -23.19 -8.50 26.82
CA VAL A 241 -24.11 -7.37 26.65
C VAL A 241 -25.30 -7.51 27.58
N VAL A 242 -25.76 -6.40 28.14
CA VAL A 242 -26.95 -6.38 28.99
C VAL A 242 -28.19 -6.51 28.12
N LYS A 243 -29.04 -7.46 28.48
CA LYS A 243 -30.39 -7.57 27.95
C LYS A 243 -31.31 -7.80 29.15
N ASN A 244 -31.98 -6.73 29.59
CA ASN A 244 -33.04 -6.85 30.56
C ASN A 244 -34.27 -7.39 29.83
N GLU A 245 -34.94 -8.37 30.44
CA GLU A 245 -36.19 -8.94 29.91
C GLU A 245 -37.38 -8.01 30.13
#